data_AF-A0A415PRB3-F1
#
_entry.id   AF-A0A415PRB3-F1
#
_cell.length_a   1.000
_cell.length_b   1.000
_cell.length_c   1.000
_cell.angle_alpha   90.00
_cell.angle_beta   90.00
_cell.angle_gamma   90.00
#
_symmetry.space_group_name_H-M   'P 1'
#
loop_
_entity.id
_entity.type
_entity.pdbx_description
1 polymer ?
#
loop_
_entity_poly.entity_id
_entity_poly.type
_entity_poly.pdbx_seq_one_letter_code
_entity_poly.pdbx_strand_id
1 'polypeptide(L)' 'MKTQYMCSICGYVYDGEDFQKEPNDYRCPLCDHGKEEFKERSIELEVHLASDEYQRNKK' A
#
# COMPACT_ATOMS: atom_id res chain seq x y z
N MET A 1 -10.24 9.46 -4.13
CA MET A 1 -9.40 8.24 -4.14
C MET A 1 -9.00 7.93 -2.72
N LYS A 2 -9.31 6.73 -2.23
CA LYS A 2 -8.87 6.30 -0.90
C LYS A 2 -7.41 5.83 -1.01
N THR A 3 -6.55 6.38 -0.15
CA THR A 3 -5.16 5.91 -0.02
C THR A 3 -5.01 5.09 1.24
N GLN A 4 -4.15 4.08 1.17
CA GLN A 4 -3.85 3.16 2.27
C GLN A 4 -2.35 2.97 2.37
N TYR A 5 -1.84 2.75 3.57
CA TYR A 5 -0.44 2.41 3.77
C TYR A 5 -0.28 0.90 3.70
N MET A 6 0.57 0.43 2.79
CA MET A 6 0.85 -0.98 2.59
C MET A 6 2.34 -1.25 2.78
N CYS A 7 2.68 -2.27 3.56
CA CYS A 7 4.05 -2.74 3.72
C CYS A 7 4.56 -3.30 2.37
N SER A 8 5.67 -2.77 1.86
CA SER A 8 6.30 -3.24 0.60
C SER A 8 6.93 -4.62 0.72
N ILE A 9 7.20 -5.10 1.94
CA ILE A 9 7.83 -6.41 2.17
C ILE A 9 6.81 -7.54 2.11
N CYS A 10 5.70 -7.41 2.83
CA CYS A 10 4.72 -8.51 3.00
C CYS A 10 3.32 -8.21 2.47
N GLY A 11 3.02 -6.96 2.10
CA GLY A 11 1.69 -6.58 1.63
C GLY A 11 0.65 -6.29 2.73
N TYR A 12 1.03 -6.27 4.01
CA TYR A 12 0.13 -5.85 5.08
C TYR A 12 -0.42 -4.44 4.80
N VAL A 13 -1.74 -4.29 4.77
CA VAL A 13 -2.42 -3.00 4.68
C VAL A 13 -2.72 -2.53 6.09
N TYR A 14 -2.19 -1.36 6.47
CA TYR A 14 -2.46 -0.73 7.75
C TYR A 14 -3.97 -0.48 7.93
N ASP A 15 -4.48 -0.90 9.06
CA ASP A 15 -5.91 -0.97 9.40
C ASP A 15 -6.34 0.08 10.44
N GLY A 16 -5.42 0.90 10.94
CA GLY A 16 -5.71 2.05 11.80
C GLY A 16 -6.19 3.29 11.02
N GLU A 17 -6.43 4.38 11.76
CA GLU A 17 -6.99 5.61 11.19
C GLU A 17 -5.96 6.44 10.41
N ASP A 18 -4.78 6.67 11.00
CA ASP A 18 -3.75 7.56 10.44
C ASP A 18 -2.34 7.00 10.68
N PHE A 19 -1.81 6.31 9.67
CA PHE A 19 -0.48 5.72 9.71
C PHE A 19 0.63 6.76 9.96
N GLN A 20 0.45 8.01 9.54
CA GLN A 20 1.49 9.03 9.70
C GLN A 20 1.73 9.36 11.18
N LYS A 21 0.70 9.22 12.03
CA LYS A 21 0.79 9.44 13.48
C LYS A 21 1.44 8.30 14.24
N GLU A 22 1.68 7.15 13.61
CA GLU A 22 2.37 6.05 14.26
C GLU A 22 3.80 6.45 14.71
N PRO A 23 4.31 5.90 15.82
CA PRO A 23 5.69 6.10 16.23
C PRO A 23 6.72 5.67 15.17
N ASN A 24 7.92 6.23 15.21
CA ASN A 24 9.00 5.86 14.27
C ASN A 24 9.48 4.40 14.44
N ASP A 25 9.28 3.82 15.62
CA ASP A 25 9.61 2.43 15.95
C ASP A 25 8.43 1.46 15.70
N TYR A 26 7.35 1.92 15.07
CA TYR A 26 6.27 1.05 14.61
C TYR A 26 6.83 -0.08 13.74
N ARG A 27 6.38 -1.31 14.02
CA ARG A 27 6.80 -2.54 13.36
C ARG A 27 5.60 -3.17 12.66
N CYS A 28 5.81 -3.65 11.44
CA CYS A 28 4.77 -4.38 10.71
C CYS A 28 4.36 -5.65 11.48
N PRO A 29 3.06 -5.85 11.77
CA PRO A 29 2.61 -7.00 12.58
C PRO A 29 2.78 -8.36 11.88
N LEU A 30 3.00 -8.38 10.56
CA LEU A 30 3.18 -9.62 9.80
C LEU A 30 4.64 -9.98 9.53
N CYS A 31 5.56 -9.00 9.46
CA CYS A 31 6.94 -9.24 9.03
C CYS A 31 8.02 -8.52 9.85
N ASP A 32 7.64 -7.79 10.90
CA ASP A 32 8.53 -7.12 11.86
C ASP A 32 9.49 -6.06 11.27
N HIS A 33 9.32 -5.69 9.99
CA HIS A 33 10.07 -4.59 9.39
C HIS A 33 9.52 -3.24 9.86
N GLY A 34 10.39 -2.22 9.84
CA GLY A 34 10.07 -0.89 10.37
C GLY A 34 9.08 -0.10 9.51
N LYS A 35 8.67 1.05 10.05
CA LYS A 35 7.71 2.00 9.45
C LYS A 35 8.13 2.45 8.05
N GLU A 36 9.43 2.51 7.77
CA GLU A 36 10.03 2.89 6.48
C GLU A 36 9.57 2.02 5.29
N GLU A 37 9.14 0.78 5.57
CA GLU A 37 8.65 -0.15 4.57
C GLU A 37 7.18 0.06 4.20
N PHE A 38 6.45 0.97 4.85
CA PHE A 38 5.08 1.28 4.45
C PHE A 38 5.04 2.38 3.41
N LYS A 39 4.32 2.13 2.31
CA LYS A 39 4.11 3.08 1.22
C LYS A 39 2.63 3.40 1.07
N GLU A 40 2.32 4.65 0.80
CA GLU A 40 0.98 5.07 0.43
C GLU A 40 0.63 4.49 -0.94
N ARG A 41 -0.53 3.84 -1.04
CA ARG A 41 -1.03 3.22 -2.27
C ARG A 41 -2.48 3.58 -2.50
N SER A 42 -2.85 3.73 -3.77
CA SER A 42 -4.23 3.80 -4.22
C SER A 42 -4.54 2.56 -5.05
N ILE A 43 -5.02 1.51 -4.39
CA ILE A 43 -5.30 0.21 -5.04
C ILE A 43 -6.30 0.38 -6.19
N GLU A 44 -7.31 1.22 -6.01
CA GLU A 44 -8.31 1.50 -7.05
C GLU A 44 -7.68 2.11 -8.31
N LEU A 45 -6.78 3.10 -8.14
CA LEU A 45 -6.07 3.70 -9.27
C LEU A 45 -5.16 2.68 -9.96
N GLU A 46 -4.41 1.90 -9.19
CA GLU A 46 -3.48 0.91 -9.74
C GLU A 46 -4.20 -0.18 -10.53
N VAL A 47 -5.35 -0.66 -10.02
CA VAL A 47 -6.20 -1.63 -10.73
C VAL A 47 -6.75 -1.02 -12.02
N HIS A 48 -7.18 0.24 -11.99
CA HIS A 48 -7.66 0.94 -13.19
C HIS A 48 -6.57 1.06 -14.25
N LEU A 49 -5.37 1.52 -13.87
CA LEU A 49 -4.22 1.66 -14.77
C LEU A 49 -3.81 0.32 -15.39
N ALA A 50 -3.76 -0.75 -14.58
CA ALA A 50 -3.44 -2.09 -15.06
C ALA A 50 -4.51 -2.62 -16.03
N SER A 51 -5.79 -2.37 -15.75
CA SER A 51 -6.90 -2.75 -16.62
C SER A 51 -6.83 -2.02 -17.96
N ASP A 52 -6.56 -0.72 -17.94
CA ASP A 52 -6.42 0.08 -19.16
C ASP A 52 -5.24 -0.37 -20.01
N GLU A 53 -4.09 -0.67 -19.40
CA GLU A 53 -2.94 -1.24 -20.09
C GLU A 53 -3.26 -2.56 -20.78
N TYR A 54 -3.93 -3.47 -20.07
CA TYR A 54 -4.36 -4.75 -20.64
C TYR A 54 -5.26 -4.54 -21.87
N GLN A 55 -6.24 -3.64 -21.80
CA GLN A 55 -7.12 -3.36 -22.94
C GLN A 55 -6.39 -2.69 -24.11
N ARG A 56 -5.35 -1.88 -23.85
CA ARG A 56 -4.50 -1.28 -24.89
C ARG A 56 -3.64 -2.33 -25.60
N ASN A 57 -3.01 -3.24 -24.86
CA ASN A 57 -2.08 -4.24 -25.41
C ASN A 57 -2.78 -5.44 -26.06
N LYS A 58 -4.06 -5.68 -25.75
CA LYS A 58 -4.87 -6.75 -26.36
C LYS A 58 -5.37 -6.39 -27.78
N LYS A 59 -5.42 -5.11 -28.14
CA LYS A 59 -5.75 -4.65 -29.51
C LYS A 59 -4.61 -4.97 -30.47
#